data_AF-A0A3L7PH02-F1
#
_entry.id   AF-A0A3L7PH02-F1
#
_cell.length_a   1.000
_cell.length_b   1.000
_cell.length_c   1.000
_cell.angle_alpha   90.00
_cell.angle_beta   90.00
_cell.angle_gamma   90.00
#
_symmetry.space_group_name_H-M   'P 1'
#
loop_
_entity.id
_entity.type
_entity.pdbx_description
1 polymer ?
#
loop_
_entity_poly.entity_id
_entity_poly.type
_entity_poly.pdbx_seq_one_letter_code
_entity_poly.pdbx_strand_id
1 'polypeptide(L)'
;DFAEWKFGARTTGIIFSATTCAQKAGMGIGAACAGFLLEHYGYQPNVALSDSARQGILLMMSLIPAAGLLLLAAVFSRYGLTEGVCRTMRDELSARRLAR
;
A
#
# COMPACT_ATOMS: atom_id res chain seq x y z
N ASP A 1 -2.97 15.68 -10.17
CA ASP A 1 -2.14 16.90 -10.05
C ASP A 1 -0.70 16.69 -10.50
N PHE A 2 0.08 15.77 -9.91
CA PHE A 2 1.47 15.53 -10.36
C PHE A 2 1.59 15.23 -11.86
N ALA A 3 0.74 14.36 -12.40
CA ALA A 3 0.75 14.03 -13.82
C ALA A 3 0.34 15.23 -14.71
N GLU A 4 -0.59 16.06 -14.24
CA GLU A 4 -1.02 17.28 -14.95
C GLU A 4 0.11 18.32 -14.95
N TRP A 5 0.82 18.46 -13.83
CA TRP A 5 1.97 19.36 -13.70
C TRP A 5 3.15 18.96 -14.59
N LYS A 6 3.49 17.67 -14.59
CA LYS A 6 4.69 17.14 -15.27
C LYS A 6 4.47 16.80 -16.75
N PHE A 7 3.28 16.29 -17.10
CA PHE A 7 2.99 15.77 -18.44
C PHE A 7 1.86 16.53 -19.17
N GLY A 8 1.25 17.55 -18.54
CA GLY A 8 0.20 18.36 -19.15
C GLY A 8 -1.14 17.65 -19.37
N ALA A 9 -1.24 16.37 -19.02
CA ALA A 9 -2.45 15.56 -19.20
C ALA A 9 -3.06 15.16 -17.85
N ARG A 10 -4.39 15.25 -17.74
CA ARG A 10 -5.14 14.77 -16.56
C ARG A 10 -5.35 13.26 -16.62
N THR A 11 -4.38 12.53 -16.11
CA THR A 11 -4.44 11.06 -16.03
C THR A 11 -4.93 10.54 -14.67
N THR A 12 -5.55 11.39 -13.86
CA THR A 12 -5.97 11.08 -12.48
C THR A 12 -6.85 9.84 -12.39
N GLY A 13 -7.78 9.66 -13.34
CA GLY A 13 -8.68 8.50 -13.36
C GLY A 13 -7.96 7.18 -13.59
N ILE A 14 -6.98 7.14 -14.51
CA ILE A 14 -6.19 5.93 -14.81
C ILE A 14 -5.25 5.60 -13.64
N ILE A 15 -4.61 6.61 -13.05
CA ILE A 15 -3.73 6.41 -11.89
C ILE A 15 -4.54 5.87 -10.70
N PHE A 16 -5.73 6.44 -10.45
CA PHE A 16 -6.60 6.01 -9.36
C PHE A 16 -7.13 4.58 -9.56
N SER A 17 -7.58 4.24 -10.77
CA SER A 17 -8.06 2.89 -11.07
C SER A 17 -6.94 1.86 -11.01
N ALA A 18 -5.75 2.16 -11.56
CA ALA A 18 -4.57 1.29 -11.48
C ALA A 18 -4.13 1.06 -10.03
N THR A 19 -4.09 2.12 -9.21
CA THR A 19 -3.73 2.01 -7.79
C THR A 19 -4.72 1.14 -7.03
N THR A 20 -6.03 1.36 -7.24
CA THR A 20 -7.08 0.58 -6.57
C THR A 20 -7.05 -0.89 -7.02
N CYS A 21 -6.79 -1.15 -8.30
CA CYS A 21 -6.63 -2.49 -8.82
C CYS A 21 -5.42 -3.20 -8.18
N ALA A 22 -4.27 -2.54 -8.14
CA ALA A 22 -3.07 -3.06 -7.48
C ALA A 22 -3.30 -3.34 -6.00
N GLN A 23 -4.04 -2.47 -5.30
CA GLN A 23 -4.37 -2.68 -3.89
C GLN A 23 -5.26 -3.92 -3.68
N LYS A 24 -6.26 -4.14 -4.54
CA LYS A 24 -7.10 -5.34 -4.49
C LYS A 24 -6.31 -6.62 -4.81
N ALA A 25 -5.47 -6.57 -5.83
CA ALA A 25 -4.58 -7.68 -6.17
C ALA A 25 -3.62 -8.02 -5.02
N GLY A 26 -3.02 -6.99 -4.41
CA GLY A 26 -2.15 -7.14 -3.24
C GLY A 26 -2.87 -7.74 -2.03
N MET A 27 -4.11 -7.32 -1.76
CA MET A 27 -4.94 -7.94 -0.72
C MET A 27 -5.21 -9.42 -1.00
N GLY A 28 -5.53 -9.78 -2.26
CA GLY A 28 -5.75 -11.18 -2.64
C GLY A 28 -4.51 -12.04 -2.45
N ILE A 29 -3.35 -11.55 -2.89
CA ILE A 29 -2.05 -12.24 -2.70
C ILE A 29 -1.74 -12.37 -1.20
N GLY A 30 -1.93 -11.29 -0.43
CA GLY A 30 -1.71 -11.31 1.02
C GLY A 30 -2.60 -12.31 1.75
N ALA A 31 -3.88 -12.40 1.37
CA ALA A 31 -4.80 -13.38 1.92
C ALA A 31 -4.41 -14.83 1.56
N ALA A 32 -3.96 -15.06 0.32
CA ALA A 32 -3.47 -16.37 -0.11
C ALA A 32 -2.21 -16.79 0.67
N CYS A 33 -1.24 -15.89 0.81
CA CYS A 33 -0.05 -16.13 1.65
C CYS A 33 -0.46 -16.43 3.09
N ALA A 34 -1.40 -15.66 3.66
CA ALA A 34 -1.88 -15.92 5.01
C ALA A 34 -2.54 -17.31 5.14
N GLY A 35 -3.30 -17.75 4.14
CA GLY A 35 -3.87 -19.09 4.08
C GLY A 35 -2.80 -20.18 4.12
N PHE A 36 -1.77 -20.10 3.27
CA PHE A 36 -0.69 -21.09 3.24
C PHE A 36 0.12 -21.15 4.54
N LEU A 37 0.37 -20.00 5.17
CA LEU A 37 1.04 -19.96 6.46
C LEU A 37 0.19 -20.60 7.56
N LEU A 38 -1.12 -20.36 7.59
CA LEU A 38 -2.02 -21.01 8.55
C LEU A 38 -2.06 -22.53 8.37
N GLU A 39 -2.09 -23.00 7.13
CA GLU A 39 -2.00 -24.43 6.81
C GLU A 39 -0.67 -25.01 7.27
N HIS A 40 0.45 -24.30 7.05
CA HIS A 40 1.78 -24.73 7.50
C HIS A 40 1.90 -24.84 9.03
N TYR A 41 1.27 -23.93 9.79
CA TYR A 41 1.23 -24.00 11.26
C TYR A 41 0.21 -25.01 11.80
N GLY A 42 -0.46 -25.77 10.92
CA GLY A 42 -1.41 -26.82 11.31
C GLY A 42 -2.70 -26.28 11.91
N TYR A 43 -3.12 -25.08 11.50
CA TYR A 43 -4.38 -24.49 11.96
C TYR A 43 -5.57 -25.36 11.54
N GLN A 44 -6.30 -25.90 12.53
CA GLN A 44 -7.56 -26.59 12.31
C GLN A 44 -8.71 -25.72 12.83
N PRO A 45 -9.74 -25.44 12.00
CA PRO A 45 -10.91 -24.71 12.46
C PRO A 45 -11.73 -25.55 13.46
N ASN A 46 -12.31 -24.89 14.46
CA ASN A 46 -13.24 -25.48 15.43
C ASN A 46 -12.67 -26.56 16.37
N VAL A 47 -11.35 -26.61 16.57
CA VAL A 47 -10.69 -27.45 17.60
C VAL A 47 -9.90 -26.61 18.60
N ALA A 48 -9.50 -27.21 19.72
CA ALA A 48 -8.62 -26.54 20.68
C ALA A 48 -7.30 -26.12 20.00
N LEU A 49 -7.01 -24.83 20.08
CA LEU A 49 -5.86 -24.23 19.40
C LEU A 49 -4.56 -24.74 20.04
N SER A 50 -3.74 -25.47 19.27
CA SER A 50 -2.39 -25.87 19.68
C SER A 50 -1.53 -24.63 19.96
N ASP A 51 -0.58 -24.75 20.90
CA ASP A 51 0.36 -23.66 21.24
C ASP A 51 1.12 -23.16 20.01
N SER A 52 1.46 -24.07 19.08
CA SER A 52 2.10 -23.73 17.80
C SER A 52 1.22 -22.86 16.89
N ALA A 53 -0.07 -23.20 16.76
CA ALA A 53 -1.02 -22.46 15.95
C ALA A 53 -1.34 -21.08 16.54
N ARG A 54 -1.42 -20.99 17.88
CA ARG A 54 -1.57 -19.71 18.59
C ARG A 54 -0.39 -18.77 18.31
N GLN A 55 0.83 -19.28 18.40
CA GLN A 55 2.04 -18.50 18.13
C GLN A 55 2.12 -18.09 16.65
N GLY A 56 1.75 -18.98 15.73
CA GLY A 56 1.61 -18.67 14.31
C GLY A 56 0.67 -17.49 14.04
N ILE A 57 -0.54 -17.51 14.60
CA ILE A 57 -1.52 -16.42 14.42
C ILE A 57 -1.01 -15.09 14.99
N LEU A 58 -0.39 -15.10 16.18
CA LEU A 58 0.19 -13.90 16.79
C LEU A 58 1.28 -13.27 15.92
N LEU A 59 2.15 -14.08 15.32
CA LEU A 59 3.20 -13.61 14.42
C LEU A 59 2.60 -13.02 13.14
N MET A 60 1.53 -13.61 12.61
CA MET A 60 0.87 -13.14 11.40
C MET A 60 0.11 -11.83 11.59
N MET A 61 -0.41 -11.57 12.79
CA MET A 61 -1.09 -10.31 13.11
C MET A 61 -0.13 -9.19 13.54
N SER A 62 1.11 -9.49 13.94
CA SER A 62 2.06 -8.49 14.45
C SER A 62 3.31 -8.34 13.56
N LEU A 63 4.09 -9.40 13.40
CA LEU A 63 5.42 -9.32 12.80
C LEU A 63 5.37 -9.17 11.28
N ILE A 64 4.47 -9.91 10.61
CA ILE A 64 4.30 -9.83 9.16
C ILE A 64 3.84 -8.42 8.72
N PRO A 65 2.77 -7.84 9.29
CA PRO A 65 2.38 -6.47 8.94
C PRO A 65 3.41 -5.43 9.37
N ALA A 66 4.10 -5.61 10.51
CA ALA A 66 5.18 -4.71 10.92
C ALA A 66 6.34 -4.71 9.92
N ALA A 67 6.77 -5.87 9.43
CA ALA A 67 7.81 -5.97 8.41
C ALA A 67 7.37 -5.30 7.09
N GLY A 68 6.11 -5.50 6.68
CA GLY A 68 5.53 -4.82 5.52
C GLY A 68 5.51 -3.30 5.66
N LEU A 69 5.17 -2.79 6.84
CA LEU A 69 5.18 -1.35 7.14
C LEU A 69 6.60 -0.77 7.15
N LEU A 70 7.59 -1.50 7.67
CA LEU A 70 9.00 -1.07 7.65
C LEU A 70 9.53 -1.00 6.22
N LEU A 71 9.21 -1.98 5.37
CA LEU A 71 9.55 -1.94 3.95
C LEU A 71 8.87 -0.76 3.25
N LEU A 72 7.59 -0.53 3.52
CA LEU A 72 6.85 0.61 2.98
C LEU A 72 7.49 1.94 3.40
N ALA A 73 7.82 2.10 4.69
CA ALA A 73 8.49 3.28 5.21
C ALA A 73 9.86 3.52 4.55
N ALA A 74 10.64 2.45 4.33
CA ALA A 74 11.91 2.52 3.61
C ALA A 74 11.73 3.00 2.15
N VAL A 75 10.72 2.50 1.44
CA VAL A 75 10.40 2.95 0.08
C VAL A 75 9.94 4.41 0.07
N PHE A 76 9.04 4.78 1.00
CA PHE A 76 8.52 6.14 1.12
C PHE A 76 9.62 7.16 1.48
N SER A 77 10.65 6.75 2.22
CA SER A 77 11.80 7.61 2.54
C SER A 77 12.53 8.11 1.28
N ARG A 78 12.47 7.36 0.17
CA ARG A 78 13.06 7.72 -1.13
C ARG A 78 12.09 8.40 -2.10
N TYR A 79 10.81 8.51 -1.74
CA TYR A 79 9.78 9.00 -2.67
C TYR A 79 9.87 10.51 -2.93
N GLY A 80 10.58 11.27 -2.08
CA GLY A 80 10.97 12.67 -2.34
C GLY A 80 9.81 13.66 -2.49
N LEU A 81 8.57 13.24 -2.25
CA LEU A 81 7.39 14.08 -2.35
C LEU A 81 7.21 14.86 -1.03
N THR A 82 7.99 15.92 -0.89
CA THR A 82 7.94 16.80 0.28
C THR A 82 6.82 17.84 0.12
N GLU A 83 6.32 18.35 1.24
CA GLU A 83 5.29 19.40 1.28
C GLU A 83 5.67 20.64 0.43
N GLY A 84 6.97 20.99 0.38
CA GLY A 84 7.48 22.06 -0.48
C GLY A 84 7.20 21.80 -1.97
N VAL A 85 7.40 20.57 -2.44
CA VAL A 85 7.12 20.17 -3.83
C VAL A 85 5.62 20.25 -4.10
N CYS A 86 4.78 19.79 -3.17
CA CYS A 86 3.33 19.89 -3.30
C CYS A 86 2.85 21.35 -3.38
N ARG A 87 3.47 22.26 -2.62
CA ARG A 87 3.12 23.69 -2.65
C ARG A 87 3.48 24.33 -3.99
N THR A 88 4.73 24.19 -4.44
CA THR A 88 5.18 24.71 -5.75
C THR A 88 4.30 24.19 -6.90
N MET A 89 3.94 22.91 -6.84
CA MET A 89 3.09 22.27 -7.84
C MET A 89 1.68 22.88 -7.90
N ARG A 90 1.07 23.19 -6.76
CA ARG A 90 -0.24 23.86 -6.69
C ARG A 90 -0.16 25.30 -7.20
N ASP A 91 0.85 26.04 -6.77
CA ASP A 91 1.05 27.44 -7.14
C ASP A 91 1.22 27.57 -8.66
N GLU A 92 2.10 26.76 -9.26
CA GLU A 92 2.29 26.73 -10.72
C GLU A 92 1.02 26.31 -11.49
N LEU A 93 0.30 25.28 -11.02
CA LEU A 93 -0.94 24.87 -11.69
C LEU A 93 -2.02 25.96 -11.61
N SER A 94 -2.11 26.67 -10.49
CA SER A 94 -3.07 27.76 -10.31
C SER A 94 -2.77 28.91 -11.27
N ALA A 95 -1.49 29.29 -11.41
CA ALA A 95 -1.04 30.31 -12.34
C ALA A 95 -1.33 29.93 -13.81
N ARG A 96 -1.06 28.67 -14.20
CA ARG A 96 -1.35 28.16 -15.56
C ARG A 96 -2.84 28.12 -15.87
N ARG A 97 -3.70 27.89 -14.87
CA ARG A 97 -5.17 27.89 -15.02
C ARG A 97 -5.74 29.31 -15.11
N LEU A 98 -5.13 30.29 -14.44
CA LEU A 98 -5.52 31.71 -14.52
C LEU A 98 -5.09 32.37 -15.83
N ALA A 99 -4.00 31.89 -16.45
CA ALA A 99 -3.50 32.38 -17.73
C ALA A 99 -4.23 31.80 -18.97
N ARG A 100 -5.20 30.90 -18.77
CA ARG A 100 -5.98 30.24 -19.82
C ARG A 100 -7.42 30.73 -19.80
#